data_AF-A0A5B0M608-F1
#
_entry.id   AF-A0A5B0M608-F1
#
_cell.length_a   1.000
_cell.length_b   1.000
_cell.length_c   1.000
_cell.angle_alpha   90.00
_cell.angle_beta   90.00
_cell.angle_gamma   90.00
#
_symmetry.space_group_name_H-M   'P 1'
#
loop_
_entity.id
_entity.type
_entity.pdbx_description
1 polymer ?
#
loop_
_entity_poly.entity_id
_entity_poly.type
_entity_poly.pdbx_seq_one_letter_code
_entity_poly.pdbx_strand_id
1 'polypeptide(L)'
;MLKLIIASDNFTQGIGEVTTSMIQQSNLQHFNFFNRLQVVDGDLSTCSNVCSLQTQQALSFNKIESISNLLTLLGGSHTLWNIGLAIFELHYGNSLDSRDCGAWQWLDSLGIPYSQDLDKKDFTLIILNMEKIHEVTILYCTMYKHSDEISGLRMRREKRPGQEKL
;
A
#
# COMPACT_ATOMS: atom_id res chain seq x y z
N MET A 1 9.26 26.96 4.44
CA MET A 1 8.77 25.72 5.10
C MET A 1 7.26 25.84 5.23
N LEU A 2 6.49 24.86 4.73
CA LEU A 2 5.03 24.85 4.86
C LEU A 2 4.65 24.57 6.31
N LYS A 3 3.64 25.29 6.82
CA LYS A 3 3.02 25.07 8.13
C LYS A 3 1.99 23.95 8.03
N LEU A 4 1.68 23.35 9.18
CA LEU A 4 0.64 22.32 9.30
C LEU A 4 -0.67 22.82 8.71
N ILE A 5 -1.30 22.00 7.87
CA ILE A 5 -2.59 22.27 7.25
C ILE A 5 -3.61 21.32 7.87
N ILE A 6 -4.71 21.89 8.36
CA ILE A 6 -5.88 21.13 8.82
C ILE A 6 -6.84 21.11 7.63
N ALA A 7 -7.22 19.92 7.20
CA ALA A 7 -8.13 19.70 6.07
C ALA A 7 -9.13 18.59 6.41
N SER A 8 -10.24 18.57 5.71
CA SER A 8 -11.26 17.53 5.80
C SER A 8 -10.69 16.16 5.39
N ASP A 9 -11.09 15.10 6.09
CA ASP A 9 -10.79 13.72 5.71
C ASP A 9 -11.56 13.26 4.46
N ASN A 10 -12.52 14.06 3.98
CA ASN A 10 -13.23 13.78 2.75
C ASN A 10 -12.32 14.09 1.54
N PHE A 11 -11.78 13.05 0.89
CA PHE A 11 -10.81 13.12 -0.21
C PHE A 11 -10.91 14.37 -1.10
N THR A 12 -12.05 14.58 -1.77
CA THR A 12 -12.22 15.64 -2.77
C THR A 12 -12.24 17.03 -2.14
N GLN A 13 -12.78 17.15 -0.94
CA GLN A 13 -12.85 18.41 -0.20
C GLN A 13 -11.51 18.72 0.47
N GLY A 14 -10.92 17.72 1.12
CA GLY A 14 -9.64 17.81 1.81
C GLY A 14 -8.51 18.22 0.88
N ILE A 15 -8.43 17.65 -0.32
CA ILE A 15 -7.38 18.05 -1.27
C ILE A 15 -7.56 19.50 -1.73
N GLY A 16 -8.80 19.98 -1.90
CA GLY A 16 -9.09 21.38 -2.22
C GLY A 16 -8.63 22.34 -1.12
N GLU A 17 -8.89 21.98 0.14
CA GLU A 17 -8.47 22.73 1.34
C GLU A 17 -6.94 22.74 1.51
N VAL A 18 -6.28 21.60 1.26
CA VAL A 18 -4.82 21.48 1.25
C VAL A 18 -4.20 22.38 0.18
N THR A 19 -4.71 22.30 -1.05
CA THR A 19 -4.17 23.07 -2.18
C THR A 19 -4.35 24.57 -1.95
N THR A 20 -5.51 24.99 -1.45
CA THR A 20 -5.80 26.39 -1.12
C THR A 20 -4.85 26.90 -0.03
N SER A 21 -4.63 26.09 1.01
CA SER A 21 -3.72 26.44 2.10
C SER A 21 -2.26 26.53 1.64
N MET A 22 -1.81 25.65 0.75
CA MET A 22 -0.48 25.72 0.14
C MET A 22 -0.30 27.00 -0.69
N ILE A 23 -1.30 27.38 -1.49
CA ILE A 23 -1.27 28.61 -2.27
C ILE A 23 -1.13 29.83 -1.35
N GLN A 24 -1.96 29.92 -0.31
CA GLN A 24 -1.92 31.01 0.67
C GLN A 24 -0.56 31.11 1.37
N GLN A 25 0.02 29.97 1.77
CA GLN A 25 1.31 29.94 2.45
C GLN A 25 2.49 30.25 1.53
N SER A 26 2.38 29.95 0.23
CA SER A 26 3.41 30.24 -0.76
C SER A 26 3.44 31.71 -1.21
N ASN A 27 2.38 32.47 -0.92
CA ASN A 27 2.16 33.84 -1.41
C ASN A 27 2.25 33.95 -2.95
N LEU A 28 1.92 32.87 -3.66
CA LEU A 28 1.87 32.83 -5.12
C LEU A 28 0.44 33.02 -5.61
N GLN A 29 0.29 33.67 -6.76
CA GLN A 29 -0.98 33.66 -7.50
C GLN A 29 -1.31 32.24 -7.97
N HIS A 30 -2.59 31.87 -8.01
CA HIS A 30 -3.05 30.52 -8.41
C HIS A 30 -2.37 30.02 -9.69
N PHE A 31 -2.35 30.84 -10.74
CA PHE A 31 -1.72 30.50 -12.01
C PHE A 31 -0.21 30.17 -11.86
N ASN A 32 0.51 30.95 -11.08
CA ASN A 32 1.94 30.75 -10.84
C ASN A 32 2.22 29.57 -9.92
N PHE A 33 1.29 29.24 -9.02
CA PHE A 33 1.39 28.07 -8.16
C PHE A 33 1.23 26.78 -8.96
N PHE A 34 0.14 26.65 -9.75
CA PHE A 34 -0.11 25.45 -10.54
C PHE A 34 0.91 25.24 -11.67
N ASN A 35 1.47 26.31 -12.23
CA ASN A 35 2.57 26.18 -13.19
C ASN A 35 3.90 25.73 -12.57
N ARG A 36 4.03 25.77 -11.24
CA ARG A 36 5.25 25.37 -10.53
C ARG A 36 5.09 24.05 -9.80
N LEU A 37 3.90 23.77 -9.27
CA LEU A 37 3.64 22.54 -8.53
C LEU A 37 3.80 21.34 -9.45
N GLN A 38 4.86 20.56 -9.23
CA GLN A 38 5.07 19.29 -9.89
C GLN A 38 5.00 18.20 -8.83
N VAL A 39 3.96 17.37 -8.88
CA VAL A 39 3.80 16.24 -7.97
C VAL A 39 4.49 15.04 -8.60
N VAL A 40 5.43 14.46 -7.87
CA VAL A 40 6.08 13.20 -8.25
C VAL A 40 5.53 12.12 -7.35
N ASP A 41 4.85 11.17 -7.98
CA ASP A 41 4.58 9.87 -7.40
C ASP A 41 5.61 8.89 -7.94
N GLY A 42 6.27 8.18 -7.03
CA GLY A 42 7.37 7.29 -7.32
C GLY A 42 7.69 6.47 -6.09
N ASP A 43 8.39 5.35 -6.29
CA ASP A 43 8.84 4.54 -5.16
C ASP A 43 9.75 5.35 -4.21
N LEU A 44 9.96 4.79 -3.01
CA LEU A 44 10.76 5.41 -1.97
C LEU A 44 12.15 5.82 -2.50
N SER A 45 12.79 4.95 -3.29
CA SER A 45 14.12 5.21 -3.84
C SER A 45 14.12 6.38 -4.83
N THR A 46 13.11 6.46 -5.68
CA THR A 46 12.91 7.52 -6.68
C THR A 46 12.69 8.87 -5.98
N CYS A 47 11.79 8.91 -5.01
CA CYS A 47 11.52 10.12 -4.25
C CYS A 47 12.71 10.53 -3.37
N SER A 48 13.42 9.58 -2.75
CA SER A 48 14.65 9.86 -2.00
C SER A 48 15.77 10.39 -2.90
N ASN A 49 15.89 9.91 -4.14
CA ASN A 49 16.82 10.44 -5.12
C ASN A 49 16.46 11.88 -5.51
N VAL A 50 15.19 12.18 -5.77
CA VAL A 50 14.72 13.54 -6.05
C VAL A 50 14.98 14.48 -4.88
N CYS A 51 14.67 14.08 -3.64
CA CYS A 51 14.99 14.87 -2.45
C CYS A 51 16.50 15.06 -2.25
N SER A 52 17.31 14.04 -2.58
CA SER A 52 18.78 14.14 -2.50
C SER A 52 19.31 15.16 -3.51
N LEU A 53 18.81 15.14 -4.75
CA LEU A 53 19.15 16.14 -5.78
C LEU A 53 18.75 17.55 -5.36
N GLN A 54 17.59 17.73 -4.72
CA GLN A 54 17.17 19.02 -4.15
C GLN A 54 18.13 19.49 -3.05
N THR A 55 18.56 18.59 -2.17
CA THR A 55 19.44 18.90 -1.03
C THR A 55 20.87 19.23 -1.48
N GLN A 56 21.35 18.60 -2.56
CA GLN A 56 22.67 18.85 -3.13
C GLN A 56 22.80 20.21 -3.83
N GLN A 57 21.74 21.02 -3.90
CA GLN A 57 21.70 22.33 -4.56
C GLN A 57 22.26 22.31 -6.00
N ALA A 58 22.22 21.16 -6.67
CA ALA A 58 22.55 21.03 -8.09
C ALA A 58 21.36 21.56 -8.92
N LEU A 59 21.07 22.85 -8.75
CA LEU A 59 19.97 23.53 -9.39
C LEU A 59 20.53 24.39 -10.52
N SER A 60 20.03 24.17 -11.73
CA SER A 60 20.25 25.12 -12.82
C SER A 60 19.66 26.47 -12.41
N PHE A 61 20.35 27.57 -12.74
CA PHE A 61 19.87 28.93 -12.45
C PHE A 61 18.54 29.27 -13.17
N ASN A 62 18.11 28.42 -14.11
CA ASN A 62 16.88 28.59 -14.86
C ASN A 62 15.66 28.18 -14.03
N LYS A 63 14.82 29.16 -13.69
CA LYS A 63 13.53 28.97 -12.96
C LYS A 63 12.59 27.92 -13.58
N ILE A 64 12.73 27.63 -14.87
CA ILE A 64 11.89 26.69 -15.63
C ILE A 64 12.32 25.24 -15.40
N GLU A 65 13.61 25.00 -15.15
CA GLU A 65 14.20 23.66 -14.99
C GLU A 65 14.50 23.33 -13.52
N SER A 66 14.06 24.19 -12.60
CA SER A 66 14.34 24.06 -11.18
C SER A 66 13.55 22.91 -10.56
N ILE A 67 14.25 21.86 -10.11
CA ILE A 67 13.69 20.76 -9.32
C ILE A 67 13.22 21.20 -7.92
N SER A 68 13.39 22.48 -7.56
CA SER A 68 12.94 23.06 -6.28
C SER A 68 11.43 23.02 -6.08
N ASN A 69 10.65 22.89 -7.16
CA ASN A 69 9.19 22.93 -7.10
C ASN A 69 8.55 21.51 -7.15
N LEU A 70 9.36 20.46 -7.06
CA LEU A 70 8.88 19.08 -6.97
C LEU A 70 8.42 18.76 -5.55
N LEU A 71 7.19 18.29 -5.43
CA LEU A 71 6.63 17.70 -4.21
C LEU A 71 6.63 16.18 -4.38
N THR A 72 7.50 15.50 -3.64
CA THR A 72 7.55 14.03 -3.56
C THR A 72 6.58 13.55 -2.49
N LEU A 73 5.61 12.73 -2.86
CA LEU A 73 4.67 12.13 -1.91
C LEU A 73 5.24 10.80 -1.38
N LEU A 74 6.08 10.87 -0.35
CA LEU A 74 6.72 9.70 0.28
C LEU A 74 5.78 8.84 1.16
N GLY A 75 4.47 9.02 1.03
CA GLY A 75 3.52 8.59 2.06
C GLY A 75 3.10 7.13 1.95
N GLY A 76 2.65 6.71 0.77
CA GLY A 76 1.95 5.44 0.60
C GLY A 76 2.87 4.23 0.76
N SER A 77 3.98 4.22 0.02
CA SER A 77 4.93 3.09 -0.01
C SER A 77 5.61 2.87 1.34
N HIS A 78 5.98 3.94 2.04
CA HIS A 78 6.61 3.84 3.36
C HIS A 78 5.62 3.38 4.43
N THR A 79 4.35 3.82 4.35
CA THR A 79 3.28 3.33 5.23
C THR A 79 3.03 1.84 4.99
N LEU A 80 2.92 1.42 3.73
CA LEU A 80 2.79 0.01 3.35
C LEU A 80 3.98 -0.83 3.84
N TRP A 81 5.20 -0.29 3.76
CA TRP A 81 6.39 -0.96 4.27
C TRP A 81 6.35 -1.10 5.79
N ASN A 82 6.00 -0.05 6.53
CA ASN A 82 5.86 -0.11 7.99
C ASN A 82 4.80 -1.15 8.40
N ILE A 83 3.68 -1.21 7.69
CA ILE A 83 2.63 -2.22 7.92
C ILE A 83 3.13 -3.62 7.61
N GLY A 84 3.76 -3.82 6.44
CA GLY A 84 4.31 -5.11 6.04
C GLY A 84 5.37 -5.62 7.01
N LEU A 85 6.29 -4.75 7.42
CA LEU A 85 7.30 -5.06 8.41
C LEU A 85 6.66 -5.43 9.76
N ALA A 86 5.66 -4.67 10.23
CA ALA A 86 4.96 -5.00 11.48
C ALA A 86 4.25 -6.36 11.43
N ILE A 87 3.65 -6.72 10.28
CA ILE A 87 3.05 -8.05 10.08
C ILE A 87 4.13 -9.13 10.16
N PHE A 88 5.27 -8.94 9.50
CA PHE A 88 6.37 -9.91 9.56
C PHE A 88 7.06 -9.99 10.93
N GLU A 89 7.10 -8.92 11.71
CA GLU A 89 7.73 -8.93 13.04
C GLU A 89 6.81 -9.47 14.13
N LEU A 90 5.52 -9.08 14.11
CA LEU A 90 4.57 -9.37 15.18
C LEU A 90 3.66 -10.55 14.87
N HIS A 91 3.44 -10.83 13.58
CA HIS A 91 2.48 -11.81 13.09
C HIS A 91 3.10 -12.77 12.07
N TYR A 92 4.41 -13.01 12.19
CA TYR A 92 5.09 -14.02 11.39
C TYR A 92 4.40 -15.38 11.49
N GLY A 93 4.03 -15.76 12.72
CA GLY A 93 3.38 -17.02 13.08
C GLY A 93 4.35 -18.12 13.50
N ASN A 94 3.80 -19.25 13.93
CA ASN A 94 4.55 -20.41 14.42
C ASN A 94 4.44 -21.59 13.44
N SER A 95 5.53 -21.90 12.75
CA SER A 95 5.60 -23.03 11.80
C SER A 95 5.43 -24.42 12.43
N LEU A 96 5.53 -24.52 13.76
CA LEU A 96 5.30 -25.77 14.49
C LEU A 96 3.81 -25.98 14.83
N ASP A 97 2.97 -24.95 14.76
CA ASP A 97 1.52 -25.11 14.93
C ASP A 97 0.85 -25.10 13.56
N SER A 98 0.39 -26.28 13.12
CA SER A 98 -0.36 -26.45 11.86
C SER A 98 -1.65 -25.63 11.75
N ARG A 99 -2.15 -25.07 12.86
CA ARG A 99 -3.35 -24.21 12.89
C ARG A 99 -3.01 -22.73 12.85
N ASP A 100 -1.73 -22.38 12.89
CA ASP A 100 -1.28 -21.01 12.80
C ASP A 100 -1.47 -20.49 11.36
N CYS A 101 -2.01 -19.28 11.25
CA CYS A 101 -2.30 -18.62 9.98
C CYS A 101 -1.42 -17.38 9.76
N GLY A 102 -0.23 -17.34 10.36
CA GLY A 102 0.71 -16.24 10.20
C GLY A 102 1.30 -16.14 8.79
N ALA A 103 2.10 -15.10 8.57
CA ALA A 103 2.73 -14.84 7.27
C ALA A 103 3.52 -16.04 6.72
N TRP A 104 4.13 -16.86 7.59
CA TRP A 104 4.88 -18.05 7.18
C TRP A 104 4.04 -19.04 6.37
N GLN A 105 2.77 -19.25 6.71
CA GLN A 105 1.92 -20.26 6.08
C GLN A 105 1.65 -19.91 4.62
N TRP A 106 1.45 -18.62 4.34
CA TRP A 106 1.23 -18.12 2.99
C TRP A 106 2.50 -18.16 2.16
N LEU A 107 3.65 -17.83 2.74
CA LEU A 107 4.95 -17.95 2.06
C LEU A 107 5.28 -19.41 1.74
N ASP A 108 5.03 -20.33 2.67
CA ASP A 108 5.20 -21.77 2.48
C ASP A 108 4.30 -22.31 1.36
N SER A 109 3.02 -21.92 1.38
CA SER A 109 2.04 -22.30 0.36
C SER A 109 2.42 -21.81 -1.05
N LEU A 110 3.16 -20.71 -1.12
CA LEU A 110 3.69 -20.14 -2.36
C LEU A 110 5.05 -20.72 -2.78
N GLY A 111 5.66 -21.57 -1.95
CA GLY A 111 7.02 -22.09 -2.17
C GLY A 111 8.10 -21.01 -2.10
N ILE A 112 7.83 -19.89 -1.44
CA ILE A 112 8.80 -18.80 -1.28
C ILE A 112 9.70 -19.16 -0.10
N PRO A 113 11.02 -19.34 -0.30
CA PRO A 113 11.92 -19.60 0.81
C PRO A 113 11.86 -18.42 1.78
N TYR A 114 11.54 -18.72 3.03
CA TYR A 114 11.32 -17.73 4.06
C TYR A 114 12.24 -17.98 5.25
N SER A 115 12.86 -16.91 5.75
CA SER A 115 13.58 -16.90 7.03
C SER A 115 12.80 -16.07 8.04
N GLN A 116 12.76 -16.53 9.29
CA GLN A 116 12.22 -15.73 10.39
C GLN A 116 13.02 -14.42 10.57
N ASP A 117 14.31 -14.45 10.23
CA ASP A 117 15.18 -13.29 10.11
C ASP A 117 15.02 -12.65 8.72
N LEU A 118 13.98 -11.84 8.55
CA LEU A 118 13.83 -10.98 7.37
C LEU A 118 14.85 -9.85 7.42
N ASP A 119 15.50 -9.57 6.28
CA ASP A 119 16.28 -8.33 6.15
C ASP A 119 15.32 -7.14 6.12
N LYS A 120 15.19 -6.48 7.26
CA LYS A 120 14.34 -5.30 7.46
C LYS A 120 14.68 -4.16 6.50
N LYS A 121 15.88 -4.17 5.91
CA LYS A 121 16.34 -3.16 4.96
C LYS A 121 15.93 -3.46 3.52
N ASP A 122 15.44 -4.67 3.23
CA ASP A 122 14.94 -5.02 1.90
C ASP A 122 13.47 -4.63 1.75
N PHE A 123 13.25 -3.34 1.52
CA PHE A 123 11.93 -2.75 1.30
C PHE A 123 11.16 -3.45 0.17
N THR A 124 11.84 -3.75 -0.93
CA THR A 124 11.24 -4.34 -2.13
C THR A 124 10.76 -5.76 -1.83
N LEU A 125 11.56 -6.57 -1.14
CA LEU A 125 11.18 -7.92 -0.77
C LEU A 125 9.96 -7.95 0.17
N ILE A 126 9.94 -7.06 1.18
CA ILE A 126 8.82 -6.96 2.13
C ILE A 126 7.52 -6.63 1.39
N ILE A 127 7.54 -5.64 0.50
CA ILE A 127 6.34 -5.23 -0.26
C ILE A 127 5.89 -6.33 -1.23
N LEU A 128 6.80 -6.93 -2.00
CA LEU A 128 6.47 -7.99 -2.95
C LEU A 128 5.89 -9.22 -2.26
N ASN A 129 6.41 -9.60 -1.10
CA ASN A 129 5.87 -10.71 -0.34
C ASN A 129 4.50 -10.38 0.24
N MET A 130 4.29 -9.16 0.75
CA MET A 130 2.98 -8.72 1.23
C MET A 130 1.93 -8.71 0.12
N GLU A 131 2.28 -8.28 -1.09
CA GLU A 131 1.39 -8.31 -2.25
C GLU A 131 0.95 -9.75 -2.57
N LYS A 132 1.90 -10.68 -2.68
CA LYS A 132 1.60 -12.09 -2.94
C LYS A 132 0.76 -12.72 -1.82
N ILE A 133 1.10 -12.48 -0.56
CA ILE A 133 0.33 -12.97 0.59
C ILE A 133 -1.10 -12.44 0.51
N HIS A 134 -1.28 -11.14 0.20
CA HIS A 134 -2.59 -10.53 0.09
C HIS A 134 -3.43 -11.13 -1.05
N GLU A 135 -2.84 -11.30 -2.23
CA GLU A 135 -3.50 -11.92 -3.39
C GLU A 135 -3.98 -13.34 -3.08
N VAL A 136 -3.10 -14.17 -2.50
CA VAL A 136 -3.44 -15.55 -2.14
C VAL A 136 -4.49 -15.58 -1.03
N THR A 137 -4.43 -14.67 -0.05
CA THR A 137 -5.43 -14.57 1.02
C THR A 137 -6.81 -14.23 0.44
N ILE A 138 -6.88 -13.32 -0.53
CA ILE A 138 -8.14 -12.98 -1.22
C ILE A 138 -8.64 -14.20 -2.01
N LEU A 139 -7.76 -14.86 -2.75
CA LEU A 139 -8.10 -16.05 -3.53
C LEU A 139 -8.64 -17.16 -2.62
N TYR A 140 -7.94 -17.44 -1.52
CA TYR A 140 -8.34 -18.41 -0.51
C TYR A 140 -9.71 -18.08 0.08
N CYS A 141 -9.93 -16.83 0.51
CA CYS A 141 -11.24 -16.39 1.02
C CYS A 141 -12.36 -16.58 -0.01
N THR A 142 -12.07 -16.34 -1.29
CA THR A 142 -13.04 -16.48 -2.38
C THR A 142 -13.36 -17.94 -2.66
N MET A 143 -12.33 -18.80 -2.75
CA MET A 143 -12.48 -20.23 -2.95
C MET A 143 -13.17 -20.91 -1.76
N TYR A 144 -12.85 -20.48 -0.53
CA TYR A 144 -13.48 -20.98 0.68
C TYR A 144 -14.99 -20.72 0.66
N LYS A 145 -15.41 -19.48 0.38
CA LYS A 145 -16.84 -19.15 0.24
C LYS A 145 -17.53 -19.96 -0.84
N HIS A 146 -16.88 -20.15 -1.99
CA HIS A 146 -17.48 -20.93 -3.06
C HIS A 146 -17.65 -22.42 -2.67
N SER A 147 -16.66 -22.98 -1.96
CA SER A 147 -16.72 -24.35 -1.43
C SER A 147 -17.83 -24.52 -0.39
N ASP A 148 -18.01 -23.52 0.49
CA ASP A 148 -19.04 -23.54 1.53
C ASP A 148 -20.45 -23.39 0.93
N GLU A 149 -20.61 -22.57 -0.11
CA GLU A 149 -21.85 -22.48 -0.89
C GLU A 149 -22.18 -23.79 -1.62
N ILE A 150 -21.21 -24.43 -2.26
CA ILE A 150 -21.39 -25.74 -2.92
C ILE A 150 -21.79 -26.81 -1.88
N SER A 151 -21.13 -26.81 -0.72
CA SER A 151 -21.40 -27.73 0.38
C SER A 151 -22.81 -27.50 0.95
N GLY A 152 -23.20 -26.25 1.16
CA GLY A 152 -24.54 -25.85 1.59
C GLY A 152 -25.63 -26.21 0.56
N LEU A 153 -25.35 -26.04 -0.74
CA LEU A 153 -26.25 -26.45 -1.82
C LEU A 153 -26.39 -27.97 -1.91
N ARG A 154 -25.30 -28.73 -1.73
CA ARG A 154 -25.32 -30.20 -1.69
C ARG A 154 -26.16 -30.72 -0.51
N MET A 155 -25.95 -30.15 0.68
CA MET A 155 -26.74 -30.46 1.87
C MET A 155 -28.22 -30.11 1.71
N ARG A 156 -28.57 -29.01 1.01
CA ARG A 156 -29.97 -28.68 0.68
C ARG A 156 -30.57 -29.62 -0.37
N ARG A 157 -29.78 -30.12 -1.32
CA ARG A 157 -30.23 -31.08 -2.34
C ARG A 157 -30.58 -32.43 -1.73
N GLU A 158 -29.77 -32.90 -0.78
CA GLU A 158 -29.97 -34.16 -0.04
C GLU A 158 -31.15 -34.09 0.95
N LYS A 159 -31.54 -32.90 1.40
CA LYS A 159 -32.69 -32.68 2.30
C LYS A 159 -34.04 -32.49 1.59
N ARG A 160 -34.14 -32.58 0.25
CA ARG A 160 -35.44 -32.48 -0.45
C ARG A 160 -36.17 -33.83 -0.38
N PRO A 161 -37.34 -33.94 0.29
CA PRO A 161 -38.15 -35.15 0.25
C PRO A 161 -38.91 -35.16 -1.07
N GLY A 162 -38.61 -36.12 -1.95
CA GLY A 162 -39.30 -36.23 -3.24
C GLY A 162 -38.55 -37.04 -4.30
N GLN A 163 -38.21 -38.29 -3.98
CA GLN A 163 -38.24 -39.37 -4.97
C GLN A 163 -38.99 -40.55 -4.38
N GLU A 164 -40.30 -40.36 -4.19
CA GLU A 164 -41.25 -41.47 -4.22
C GLU A 164 -41.89 -41.53 -5.61
N LYS A 165 -41.80 -42.73 -6.22
CA LYS A 165 -42.62 -43.30 -7.29
C LYS A 165 -42.46 -42.74 -8.71
N LEU A 166 -41.79 -43.53 -9.55
CA LEU A 166 -42.49 -44.47 -10.45
C LEU A 166 -41.70 -45.77 -10.58
#